data_AF-A0AA96W2V1-F1
#
_entry.id   AF-A0AA96W2V1-F1
#
_cell.length_a   1.000
_cell.length_b   1.000
_cell.length_c   1.000
_cell.angle_alpha   90.00
_cell.angle_beta   90.00
_cell.angle_gamma   90.00
#
_symmetry.space_group_name_H-M   'P 1'
#
loop_
_entity.id
_entity.type
_entity.pdbx_description
1 polymer ?
#
loop_
_entity_poly.entity_id
_entity_poly.type
_entity_poly.pdbx_seq_one_letter_code
_entity_poly.pdbx_strand_id
1 'polypeptide(L)'
;MTEVSDGVLHTLFHSDQGGHEQVVLCQDRASGLKAVIALHSTALGPALGGTRFYPYATEAEAVADALNLARGMSYKNAMAGLDHGGGKAVIIGDPERIKSEELLLAYGRFVASLGGRYVTACDVGTYVADMDVVARECRWTTGRSPENGGAGDSSVLTAFGVYQGMRASAQHVWGDPSLRDRRVGIAGVGKVGHHLVEHLRAEGAEVVITDVREDAVRRILDRHPEGVTAVAHTDALIRTEGLDIYAPCALGGALDDDSVPVLTAKVVCGAANNQLAHPGVEKDLADRGILYAPDYVVNAGGVIQVADELHGFDFERCRAKAAQIFDTTLAIFARAKLDGIPPAAAADRIAEQRMHEAASARGR
;
A
#
# COMPACT_ATOMS: atom_id res chain seq x y z
N MET A 1 24.52 -5.64 33.61
CA MET A 1 23.25 -5.47 32.88
C MET A 1 23.63 -5.11 31.46
N THR A 2 23.64 -6.11 30.59
CA THR A 2 23.92 -5.94 29.16
C THR A 2 22.77 -5.14 28.54
N GLU A 3 23.09 -4.04 27.88
CA GLU A 3 22.17 -3.34 26.98
C GLU A 3 21.53 -4.38 26.05
N VAL A 4 20.22 -4.54 26.16
CA VAL A 4 19.47 -5.39 25.24
C VAL A 4 19.49 -4.63 23.93
N SER A 5 20.27 -5.12 22.96
CA SER A 5 20.24 -4.59 21.60
C SER A 5 18.81 -4.52 21.09
N ASP A 6 18.46 -3.46 20.36
CA ASP A 6 17.22 -3.29 19.58
C ASP A 6 17.07 -4.41 18.52
N GLY A 7 16.84 -5.63 18.98
CA GLY A 7 16.72 -6.83 18.15
C GLY A 7 15.27 -7.18 17.88
N VAL A 8 15.04 -8.08 16.93
CA VAL A 8 13.72 -8.59 16.51
C VAL A 8 12.79 -8.95 17.69
N LEU A 9 13.33 -9.54 18.76
CA LEU A 9 12.55 -9.90 19.96
C LEU A 9 12.07 -8.67 20.74
N HIS A 10 12.86 -7.59 20.76
CA HIS A 10 12.43 -6.33 21.37
C HIS A 10 11.24 -5.76 20.60
N THR A 11 11.31 -5.70 19.27
CA THR A 11 10.19 -5.24 18.41
C THR A 11 8.93 -6.07 18.62
N LEU A 12 9.05 -7.39 18.77
CA LEU A 12 7.92 -8.29 19.01
C LEU A 12 7.20 -7.99 20.35
N PHE A 13 7.95 -7.83 21.43
CA PHE A 13 7.41 -7.79 22.80
C PHE A 13 7.28 -6.38 23.42
N HIS A 14 8.01 -5.39 22.91
CA HIS A 14 8.22 -4.11 23.60
C HIS A 14 8.16 -2.90 22.67
N SER A 15 7.56 -3.00 21.48
CA SER A 15 7.46 -1.81 20.62
C SER A 15 6.63 -0.73 21.32
N ASP A 16 7.13 0.50 21.32
CA ASP A 16 6.46 1.70 21.89
C ASP A 16 5.07 1.97 21.28
N GLN A 17 4.69 1.22 20.25
CA GLN A 17 3.44 1.32 19.51
C GLN A 17 2.57 0.04 19.59
N GLY A 18 2.76 -0.80 20.61
CA GLY A 18 1.79 -1.85 20.98
C GLY A 18 2.13 -3.29 20.57
N GLY A 19 3.40 -3.57 20.22
CA GLY A 19 3.90 -4.92 19.94
C GLY A 19 3.23 -5.64 18.77
N HIS A 20 3.53 -6.94 18.60
CA HIS A 20 2.86 -7.81 17.64
C HIS A 20 2.18 -8.98 18.36
N GLU A 21 0.99 -9.37 17.92
CA GLU A 21 0.28 -10.51 18.51
C GLU A 21 1.01 -11.85 18.31
N GLN A 22 1.59 -12.09 17.13
CA GLN A 22 2.17 -13.38 16.80
C GLN A 22 3.21 -13.29 15.67
N VAL A 23 4.28 -14.09 15.78
CA VAL A 23 5.22 -14.38 14.68
C VAL A 23 5.37 -15.89 14.54
N VAL A 24 5.30 -16.39 13.31
CA VAL A 24 5.42 -17.81 12.98
C VAL A 24 6.54 -18.02 11.98
N LEU A 25 7.57 -18.74 12.40
CA LEU A 25 8.67 -19.18 11.53
C LEU A 25 8.29 -20.53 10.91
N CYS A 26 8.24 -20.57 9.59
CA CYS A 26 7.80 -21.73 8.82
C CYS A 26 9.00 -22.34 8.10
N GLN A 27 9.16 -23.66 8.20
CA GLN A 27 10.21 -24.40 7.48
C GLN A 27 9.64 -25.70 6.92
N ASP A 28 9.87 -25.95 5.62
CA ASP A 28 9.69 -27.26 5.01
C ASP A 28 11.00 -27.68 4.35
N ARG A 29 11.60 -28.78 4.83
CA ARG A 29 12.91 -29.24 4.34
C ARG A 29 12.85 -29.84 2.94
N ALA A 30 11.71 -30.44 2.57
CA ALA A 30 11.58 -31.14 1.29
C ALA A 30 11.44 -30.13 0.14
N SER A 31 10.64 -29.09 0.32
CA SER A 31 10.46 -28.02 -0.66
C SER A 31 11.51 -26.90 -0.53
N GLY A 32 12.27 -26.87 0.57
CA GLY A 32 13.21 -25.80 0.88
C GLY A 32 12.55 -24.51 1.39
N LEU A 33 11.27 -24.53 1.78
CA LEU A 33 10.55 -23.35 2.25
C LEU A 33 11.21 -22.79 3.52
N LYS A 34 11.46 -21.48 3.52
CA LYS A 34 11.70 -20.66 4.68
C LYS A 34 10.75 -19.46 4.63
N ALA A 35 9.91 -19.28 5.62
CA ALA A 35 8.99 -18.15 5.66
C ALA A 35 8.75 -17.61 7.07
N VAL A 36 8.32 -16.36 7.15
CA VAL A 36 7.89 -15.70 8.39
C VAL A 36 6.48 -15.17 8.16
N ILE A 37 5.55 -15.47 9.06
CA ILE A 37 4.21 -14.87 9.09
C ILE A 37 4.10 -14.04 10.37
N ALA A 38 3.88 -12.74 10.23
CA ALA A 38 3.72 -11.80 11.33
C ALA A 38 2.27 -11.28 11.38
N LEU A 39 1.66 -11.32 12.56
CA LEU A 39 0.35 -10.74 12.85
C LEU A 39 0.59 -9.60 13.84
N HIS A 40 0.32 -8.36 13.41
CA HIS A 40 0.46 -7.19 14.27
C HIS A 40 -0.77 -7.05 15.16
N SER A 41 -1.95 -6.99 14.57
CA SER A 41 -3.22 -6.86 15.29
C SER A 41 -4.33 -7.63 14.59
N THR A 42 -5.19 -8.26 15.37
CA THR A 42 -6.46 -8.89 14.95
C THR A 42 -7.67 -8.23 15.63
N ALA A 43 -7.50 -7.00 16.16
CA ALA A 43 -8.54 -6.28 16.88
C ALA A 43 -9.82 -6.09 16.04
N LEU A 44 -9.67 -5.74 14.76
CA LEU A 44 -10.79 -5.55 13.82
C LEU A 44 -11.31 -6.86 13.24
N GLY A 45 -10.48 -7.91 13.18
CA GLY A 45 -10.82 -9.19 12.56
C GLY A 45 -9.55 -9.97 12.17
N PRO A 46 -9.67 -11.02 11.33
CA PRO A 46 -8.51 -11.73 10.80
C PRO A 46 -7.47 -10.77 10.21
N ALA A 47 -6.20 -11.04 10.47
CA ALA A 47 -5.10 -10.29 9.89
C ALA A 47 -5.06 -10.53 8.38
N LEU A 48 -5.10 -9.48 7.57
CA LEU A 48 -5.03 -9.59 6.12
C LEU A 48 -3.77 -8.90 5.60
N GLY A 49 -2.99 -9.60 4.77
CA GLY A 49 -1.87 -9.01 4.04
C GLY A 49 -1.20 -9.96 3.06
N GLY A 50 -0.41 -9.36 2.16
CA GLY A 50 0.26 -10.10 1.10
C GLY A 50 1.45 -10.94 1.56
N THR A 51 1.86 -11.88 0.71
CA THR A 51 3.08 -12.68 0.85
C THR A 51 4.17 -12.14 -0.05
N ARG A 52 5.23 -11.57 0.52
CA ARG A 52 6.41 -11.16 -0.23
C ARG A 52 7.34 -12.35 -0.42
N PHE A 53 7.89 -12.55 -1.61
CA PHE A 53 8.93 -13.55 -1.86
C PHE A 53 10.20 -12.81 -2.30
N TYR A 54 11.20 -12.75 -1.43
CA TYR A 54 12.35 -11.87 -1.63
C TYR A 54 13.66 -12.46 -1.10
N PRO A 55 14.80 -12.25 -1.81
CA PRO A 55 16.11 -12.74 -1.38
C PRO A 55 16.76 -11.79 -0.36
N TYR A 56 16.34 -11.87 0.90
CA TYR A 56 16.97 -11.12 2.01
C TYR A 56 18.43 -11.55 2.24
N ALA A 57 19.28 -10.62 2.69
CA ALA A 57 20.67 -10.95 3.00
C ALA A 57 20.80 -11.78 4.28
N THR A 58 19.89 -11.59 5.24
CA THR A 58 19.83 -12.35 6.49
C THR A 58 18.40 -12.71 6.89
N GLU A 59 18.22 -13.77 7.67
CA GLU A 59 16.91 -14.11 8.25
C GLU A 59 16.38 -13.02 9.20
N ALA A 60 17.26 -12.28 9.87
CA ALA A 60 16.87 -11.20 10.77
C ALA A 60 16.21 -10.04 10.02
N GLU A 61 16.75 -9.67 8.85
CA GLU A 61 16.14 -8.67 7.95
C GLU A 61 14.75 -9.11 7.48
N ALA A 62 14.59 -10.39 7.13
CA ALA A 62 13.30 -10.93 6.72
C ALA A 62 12.24 -10.83 7.83
N VAL A 63 12.60 -11.17 9.08
CA VAL A 63 11.67 -11.05 10.20
C VAL A 63 11.34 -9.58 10.48
N ALA A 64 12.33 -8.69 10.46
CA ALA A 64 12.11 -7.26 10.65
C ALA A 64 11.17 -6.67 9.58
N ASP A 65 11.35 -7.03 8.31
CA ASP A 65 10.47 -6.60 7.22
C ASP A 65 9.04 -7.14 7.40
N ALA A 66 8.90 -8.43 7.77
CA ALA A 66 7.58 -9.00 8.05
C ALA A 66 6.84 -8.27 9.18
N LEU A 67 7.53 -7.95 10.27
CA LEU A 67 6.97 -7.19 11.40
C LEU A 67 6.53 -5.79 10.96
N ASN A 68 7.41 -5.04 10.28
CA ASN A 68 7.12 -3.68 9.85
C ASN A 68 5.93 -3.63 8.88
N LEU A 69 5.90 -4.54 7.91
CA LEU A 69 4.82 -4.62 6.93
C LEU A 69 3.49 -5.08 7.56
N ALA A 70 3.52 -6.00 8.54
CA ALA A 70 2.30 -6.43 9.24
C ALA A 70 1.66 -5.27 10.03
N ARG A 71 2.49 -4.41 10.64
CA ARG A 71 2.02 -3.16 11.26
C ARG A 71 1.39 -2.26 10.21
N GLY A 72 2.07 -1.97 9.11
CA GLY A 72 1.53 -1.15 8.02
C GLY A 72 0.18 -1.66 7.50
N MET A 73 -0.02 -2.98 7.41
CA MET A 73 -1.31 -3.56 7.03
C MET A 73 -2.42 -3.32 8.05
N SER A 74 -2.10 -3.19 9.35
CA SER A 74 -3.12 -2.89 10.37
C SER A 74 -3.67 -1.49 10.17
N TYR A 75 -2.79 -0.51 9.98
CA TYR A 75 -3.16 0.88 9.70
C TYR A 75 -3.89 1.00 8.37
N LYS A 76 -3.40 0.34 7.31
CA LYS A 76 -4.06 0.32 6.00
C LYS A 76 -5.46 -0.26 6.07
N ASN A 77 -5.66 -1.42 6.70
CA ASN A 77 -6.98 -2.06 6.81
C ASN A 77 -7.92 -1.25 7.70
N ALA A 78 -7.40 -0.64 8.78
CA ALA A 78 -8.15 0.26 9.63
C ALA A 78 -8.62 1.51 8.87
N MET A 79 -7.77 2.16 8.09
CA MET A 79 -8.14 3.36 7.34
C MET A 79 -9.00 3.05 6.10
N ALA A 80 -8.87 1.85 5.53
CA ALA A 80 -9.73 1.38 4.46
C ALA A 80 -11.18 1.06 4.92
N GLY A 81 -11.47 1.17 6.22
CA GLY A 81 -12.79 0.84 6.75
C GLY A 81 -13.11 -0.66 6.65
N LEU A 82 -12.09 -1.53 6.66
CA LEU A 82 -12.23 -2.99 6.58
C LEU A 82 -12.30 -3.61 7.98
N ASP A 83 -12.98 -4.75 8.10
CA ASP A 83 -13.05 -5.55 9.34
C ASP A 83 -11.91 -6.58 9.39
N HIS A 84 -10.71 -6.11 9.07
CA HIS A 84 -9.49 -6.90 9.04
C HIS A 84 -8.42 -6.25 9.91
N GLY A 85 -7.69 -7.09 10.63
CA GLY A 85 -6.44 -6.71 11.27
C GLY A 85 -5.30 -6.66 10.26
N GLY A 86 -4.06 -6.45 10.72
CA GLY A 86 -2.88 -6.45 9.86
C GLY A 86 -1.96 -7.63 10.09
N GLY A 87 -1.62 -8.29 8.98
CA GLY A 87 -0.60 -9.33 8.96
C GLY A 87 0.26 -9.21 7.71
N LYS A 88 1.37 -9.93 7.70
CA LYS A 88 2.23 -10.06 6.53
C LYS A 88 2.96 -11.39 6.55
N ALA A 89 3.23 -11.93 5.38
CA ALA A 89 4.17 -13.01 5.22
C ALA A 89 5.34 -12.62 4.33
N VAL A 90 6.52 -13.18 4.63
CA VAL A 90 7.68 -13.16 3.75
C VAL A 90 8.16 -14.60 3.53
N ILE A 91 8.46 -14.96 2.29
CA ILE A 91 9.17 -16.17 1.89
C ILE A 91 10.59 -15.74 1.53
N ILE A 92 11.58 -16.38 2.16
CA ILE A 92 12.99 -16.01 2.04
C ILE A 92 13.61 -16.78 0.88
N GLY A 93 14.00 -16.06 -0.16
CA GLY A 93 14.74 -16.59 -1.30
C GLY A 93 14.38 -15.89 -2.61
N ASP A 94 15.11 -16.24 -3.66
CA ASP A 94 14.91 -15.67 -4.98
C ASP A 94 13.75 -16.40 -5.70
N PRO A 95 12.62 -15.72 -5.94
CA PRO A 95 11.46 -16.34 -6.58
C PRO A 95 11.74 -16.82 -8.01
N GLU A 96 12.75 -16.30 -8.71
CA GLU A 96 13.12 -16.76 -10.05
C GLU A 96 13.93 -18.05 -10.02
N ARG A 97 14.52 -18.40 -8.87
CA ARG A 97 15.43 -19.54 -8.74
C ARG A 97 14.84 -20.70 -7.97
N ILE A 98 14.07 -20.43 -6.92
CA ILE A 98 13.65 -21.48 -5.96
C ILE A 98 12.15 -21.67 -5.87
N LYS A 99 11.34 -20.84 -6.53
CA LYS A 99 9.88 -21.00 -6.49
C LYS A 99 9.48 -22.28 -7.21
N SER A 100 8.70 -23.13 -6.53
CA SER A 100 8.08 -24.32 -7.08
C SER A 100 6.66 -24.49 -6.54
N GLU A 101 5.86 -25.33 -7.19
CA GLU A 101 4.51 -25.65 -6.74
C GLU A 101 4.53 -26.28 -5.33
N GLU A 102 5.46 -27.21 -5.07
CA GLU A 102 5.60 -27.89 -3.77
C GLU A 102 5.90 -26.91 -2.64
N LEU A 103 6.72 -25.88 -2.91
CA LEU A 103 7.03 -24.82 -1.95
C LEU A 103 5.80 -23.99 -1.63
N LEU A 104 5.01 -23.61 -2.64
CA LEU A 104 3.79 -22.82 -2.46
C LEU A 104 2.69 -23.63 -1.75
N LEU A 105 2.56 -24.92 -2.04
CA LEU A 105 1.66 -25.83 -1.33
C LEU A 105 2.09 -25.96 0.15
N ALA A 106 3.40 -26.09 0.42
CA ALA A 106 3.91 -26.10 1.80
C ALA A 106 3.59 -24.80 2.54
N TYR A 107 3.76 -23.66 1.88
CA TYR A 107 3.38 -22.36 2.44
C TYR A 107 1.88 -22.29 2.74
N GLY A 108 1.03 -22.74 1.81
CA GLY A 108 -0.42 -22.82 2.01
C GLY A 108 -0.81 -23.62 3.25
N ARG A 109 -0.17 -24.77 3.50
CA ARG A 109 -0.40 -25.56 4.73
C ARG A 109 -0.04 -24.79 6.01
N PHE A 110 1.04 -24.00 6.00
CA PHE A 110 1.39 -23.15 7.14
C PHE A 110 0.36 -22.03 7.37
N VAL A 111 -0.12 -21.38 6.32
CA VAL A 111 -1.19 -20.37 6.44
C VAL A 111 -2.47 -21.03 6.96
N ALA A 112 -2.85 -22.19 6.43
CA ALA A 112 -4.03 -22.94 6.87
C ALA A 112 -3.95 -23.33 8.36
N SER A 113 -2.75 -23.62 8.88
CA SER A 113 -2.53 -23.95 10.29
C SER A 113 -2.91 -22.82 11.26
N LEU A 114 -2.99 -21.57 10.77
CA LEU A 114 -3.42 -20.41 11.56
C LEU A 114 -4.95 -20.33 11.74
N GLY A 115 -5.70 -21.28 11.16
CA GLY A 115 -7.14 -21.42 11.40
C GLY A 115 -7.96 -20.20 10.98
N GLY A 116 -7.49 -19.44 9.99
CA GLY A 116 -8.14 -18.21 9.52
C GLY A 116 -7.81 -16.96 10.32
N ARG A 117 -6.84 -17.00 11.24
CA ARG A 117 -6.31 -15.78 11.87
C ARG A 117 -5.52 -14.91 10.90
N TYR A 118 -4.99 -15.48 9.83
CA TYR A 118 -4.28 -14.79 8.77
C TYR A 118 -4.89 -15.15 7.41
N VAL A 119 -5.17 -14.11 6.61
CA VAL A 119 -5.60 -14.20 5.22
C VAL A 119 -4.47 -13.65 4.36
N THR A 120 -4.04 -14.44 3.38
CA THR A 120 -2.92 -14.08 2.53
C THR A 120 -3.33 -13.61 1.13
N ALA A 121 -2.44 -12.88 0.46
CA ALA A 121 -2.61 -12.37 -0.89
C ALA A 121 -1.26 -12.23 -1.62
N CYS A 122 -1.29 -11.71 -2.84
CA CYS A 122 -0.09 -11.34 -3.61
C CYS A 122 0.68 -10.18 -2.96
N ASP A 123 2.01 -10.17 -3.15
CA ASP A 123 2.91 -9.03 -2.93
C ASP A 123 4.12 -9.16 -3.88
N VAL A 124 5.18 -8.38 -3.67
CA VAL A 124 6.43 -8.48 -4.43
C VAL A 124 6.93 -9.92 -4.45
N GLY A 125 7.14 -10.48 -5.64
CA GLY A 125 7.62 -11.84 -5.83
C GLY A 125 6.54 -12.93 -5.79
N THR A 126 5.28 -12.60 -5.52
CA THR A 126 4.14 -13.53 -5.65
C THR A 126 3.04 -12.95 -6.54
N TYR A 127 2.37 -13.81 -7.30
CA TYR A 127 1.39 -13.41 -8.30
C TYR A 127 0.12 -14.24 -8.20
N VAL A 128 -0.89 -13.86 -8.98
CA VAL A 128 -2.22 -14.49 -9.03
C VAL A 128 -2.13 -16.01 -9.18
N ALA A 129 -1.28 -16.49 -10.09
CA ALA A 129 -1.08 -17.93 -10.30
C ALA A 129 -0.44 -18.63 -9.08
N ASP A 130 0.40 -17.94 -8.31
CA ASP A 130 0.96 -18.48 -7.08
C ASP A 130 -0.15 -18.63 -6.01
N MET A 131 -1.04 -17.65 -5.92
CA MET A 131 -2.18 -17.70 -4.99
C MET A 131 -3.17 -18.81 -5.35
N ASP A 132 -3.34 -19.13 -6.63
CA ASP A 132 -4.13 -20.29 -7.05
C ASP A 132 -3.55 -21.61 -6.51
N VAL A 133 -2.21 -21.75 -6.51
CA VAL A 133 -1.54 -22.91 -5.93
C VAL A 133 -1.70 -22.93 -4.41
N VAL A 134 -1.42 -21.82 -3.73
CA VAL A 134 -1.57 -21.71 -2.27
C VAL A 134 -3.00 -22.02 -1.83
N ALA A 135 -3.99 -21.60 -2.62
CA ALA A 135 -5.42 -21.79 -2.32
C ALA A 135 -5.88 -23.26 -2.32
N ARG A 136 -5.13 -24.16 -2.98
CA ARG A 136 -5.41 -25.60 -2.95
C ARG A 136 -5.23 -26.20 -1.55
N GLU A 137 -4.37 -25.61 -0.74
CA GLU A 137 -4.09 -26.05 0.64
C GLU A 137 -4.72 -25.11 1.69
N CYS A 138 -5.09 -23.89 1.30
CA CYS A 138 -5.57 -22.87 2.21
C CYS A 138 -6.73 -22.05 1.62
N ARG A 139 -7.92 -22.18 2.21
CA ARG A 139 -9.08 -21.35 1.82
C ARG A 139 -8.96 -19.86 2.16
N TRP A 140 -8.02 -19.49 3.04
CA TRP A 140 -7.79 -18.10 3.47
C TRP A 140 -6.74 -17.41 2.58
N THR A 141 -6.85 -17.63 1.28
CA THR A 141 -5.98 -17.07 0.25
C THR A 141 -6.83 -16.27 -0.73
N THR A 142 -6.42 -15.03 -0.97
CA THR A 142 -7.09 -14.03 -1.81
C THR A 142 -6.14 -13.52 -2.90
N GLY A 143 -6.65 -12.72 -3.85
CA GLY A 143 -5.89 -12.32 -5.03
C GLY A 143 -5.68 -13.47 -6.01
N ARG A 144 -6.63 -14.41 -6.03
CA ARG A 144 -6.64 -15.57 -6.93
C ARG A 144 -7.13 -15.17 -8.32
N SER A 145 -6.99 -16.05 -9.30
CA SER A 145 -7.43 -15.77 -10.66
C SER A 145 -8.96 -15.71 -10.74
N PRO A 146 -9.54 -14.87 -11.63
CA PRO A 146 -10.98 -14.83 -11.85
C PRO A 146 -11.58 -16.20 -12.19
N GLU A 147 -10.84 -17.02 -12.94
CA GLU A 147 -11.22 -18.38 -13.30
C GLU A 147 -11.37 -19.30 -12.08
N ASN A 148 -10.65 -19.02 -11.00
CA ASN A 148 -10.72 -19.72 -9.72
C ASN A 148 -11.54 -18.97 -8.66
N GLY A 149 -12.37 -18.00 -9.08
CA GLY A 149 -13.25 -17.22 -8.23
C GLY A 149 -12.54 -16.16 -7.40
N GLY A 150 -11.37 -15.71 -7.85
CA GLY A 150 -10.61 -14.63 -7.23
C GLY A 150 -10.83 -13.25 -7.86
N ALA A 151 -10.30 -12.22 -7.21
CA ALA A 151 -10.48 -10.84 -7.64
C ALA A 151 -9.50 -10.39 -8.74
N GLY A 152 -8.47 -11.18 -9.09
CA GLY A 152 -7.50 -10.83 -10.13
C GLY A 152 -6.62 -9.63 -9.81
N ASP A 153 -6.27 -8.84 -10.83
CA ASP A 153 -5.39 -7.67 -10.70
C ASP A 153 -6.07 -6.53 -9.93
N SER A 154 -5.44 -6.09 -8.85
CA SER A 154 -5.91 -5.04 -7.97
C SER A 154 -5.51 -3.62 -8.39
N SER A 155 -4.77 -3.49 -9.49
CA SER A 155 -4.23 -2.22 -9.98
C SER A 155 -5.29 -1.19 -10.34
N VAL A 156 -6.42 -1.64 -10.91
CA VAL A 156 -7.55 -0.79 -11.32
C VAL A 156 -8.14 -0.05 -10.12
N LEU A 157 -8.51 -0.78 -9.05
CA LEU A 157 -9.08 -0.15 -7.87
C LEU A 157 -8.06 0.63 -7.06
N THR A 158 -6.79 0.24 -7.09
CA THR A 158 -5.71 1.04 -6.51
C THR A 158 -5.60 2.40 -7.20
N ALA A 159 -5.61 2.45 -8.53
CA ALA A 159 -5.57 3.70 -9.28
C ALA A 159 -6.81 4.56 -9.03
N PHE A 160 -8.00 3.94 -8.97
CA PHE A 160 -9.23 4.63 -8.63
C PHE A 160 -9.21 5.23 -7.21
N GLY A 161 -8.66 4.50 -6.23
CA GLY A 161 -8.47 5.01 -4.87
C GLY A 161 -7.54 6.22 -4.81
N VAL A 162 -6.42 6.17 -5.53
CA VAL A 162 -5.47 7.30 -5.61
C VAL A 162 -6.13 8.50 -6.27
N TYR A 163 -6.89 8.29 -7.35
CA TYR A 163 -7.70 9.33 -7.99
C TYR A 163 -8.69 9.98 -7.01
N GLN A 164 -9.39 9.20 -6.20
CA GLN A 164 -10.28 9.72 -5.15
C GLN A 164 -9.53 10.49 -4.06
N GLY A 165 -8.33 10.05 -3.68
CA GLY A 165 -7.43 10.78 -2.79
C GLY A 165 -6.97 12.12 -3.37
N MET A 166 -6.68 12.17 -4.67
CA MET A 166 -6.34 13.40 -5.38
C MET A 166 -7.51 14.39 -5.39
N ARG A 167 -8.72 13.90 -5.68
CA ARG A 167 -9.94 14.73 -5.63
C ARG A 167 -10.21 15.29 -4.24
N ALA A 168 -9.99 14.50 -3.18
CA ALA A 168 -10.11 14.97 -1.80
C ALA A 168 -9.06 16.04 -1.47
N SER A 169 -7.84 15.84 -1.95
CA SER A 169 -6.76 16.83 -1.82
C SER A 169 -7.08 18.12 -2.56
N ALA A 170 -7.67 18.02 -3.76
CA ALA A 170 -8.14 19.17 -4.53
C ALA A 170 -9.24 19.95 -3.81
N GLN A 171 -10.24 19.25 -3.27
CA GLN A 171 -11.28 19.86 -2.46
C GLN A 171 -10.70 20.60 -1.23
N HIS A 172 -9.67 20.03 -0.60
CA HIS A 172 -9.04 20.65 0.56
C HIS A 172 -8.22 21.90 0.22
N VAL A 173 -7.39 21.83 -0.82
CA VAL A 173 -6.46 22.92 -1.17
C VAL A 173 -7.12 24.01 -2.00
N TRP A 174 -8.03 23.64 -2.90
CA TRP A 174 -8.64 24.55 -3.88
C TRP A 174 -10.15 24.75 -3.72
N GLY A 175 -10.80 24.04 -2.79
CA GLY A 175 -12.24 24.17 -2.55
C GLY A 175 -13.14 23.47 -3.57
N ASP A 176 -12.56 22.80 -4.57
CA ASP A 176 -13.24 22.10 -5.66
C ASP A 176 -12.56 20.74 -5.87
N PRO A 177 -13.30 19.60 -5.89
CA PRO A 177 -12.70 18.29 -6.08
C PRO A 177 -12.27 18.03 -7.53
N SER A 178 -12.62 18.91 -8.47
CA SER A 178 -12.28 18.78 -9.89
C SER A 178 -10.78 18.83 -10.13
N LEU A 179 -10.26 17.87 -10.90
CA LEU A 179 -8.88 17.86 -11.39
C LEU A 179 -8.75 18.43 -12.81
N ARG A 180 -9.84 18.93 -13.40
CA ARG A 180 -9.81 19.59 -14.72
C ARG A 180 -8.80 20.74 -14.72
N ASP A 181 -8.01 20.81 -15.79
CA ASP A 181 -6.96 21.81 -16.01
C ASP A 181 -5.84 21.83 -14.94
N ARG A 182 -5.84 20.88 -13.99
CA ARG A 182 -4.74 20.70 -13.05
C ARG A 182 -3.58 20.00 -13.74
N ARG A 183 -2.36 20.40 -13.41
CA ARG A 183 -1.16 19.73 -13.89
C ARG A 183 -0.69 18.68 -12.89
N VAL A 184 -0.74 17.41 -13.30
CA VAL A 184 -0.39 16.26 -12.45
C VAL A 184 0.86 15.56 -12.98
N GLY A 185 1.87 15.45 -12.13
CA GLY A 185 3.13 14.75 -12.43
C GLY A 185 3.13 13.33 -11.90
N ILE A 186 3.24 12.32 -12.76
CA ILE A 186 3.26 10.91 -12.36
C ILE A 186 4.65 10.32 -12.57
N ALA A 187 5.29 9.91 -11.48
CA ALA A 187 6.53 9.13 -11.52
C ALA A 187 6.20 7.63 -11.48
N GLY A 188 6.34 6.96 -12.63
CA GLY A 188 6.01 5.55 -12.83
C GLY A 188 4.65 5.35 -13.48
N VAL A 189 4.64 4.91 -14.74
CA VAL A 189 3.43 4.54 -15.50
C VAL A 189 3.35 3.03 -15.72
N GLY A 190 3.66 2.29 -14.65
CA GLY A 190 3.48 0.85 -14.54
C GLY A 190 2.01 0.45 -14.36
N LYS A 191 1.76 -0.65 -13.63
CA LYS A 191 0.40 -1.24 -13.46
C LYS A 191 -0.62 -0.25 -12.92
N VAL A 192 -0.29 0.54 -11.90
CA VAL A 192 -1.23 1.51 -11.31
C VAL A 192 -1.17 2.85 -12.02
N GLY A 193 0.05 3.35 -12.29
CA GLY A 193 0.25 4.69 -12.85
C GLY A 193 -0.44 4.90 -14.20
N HIS A 194 -0.47 3.90 -15.09
CA HIS A 194 -1.18 4.07 -16.36
C HIS A 194 -2.69 4.21 -16.20
N HIS A 195 -3.33 3.45 -15.29
CA HIS A 195 -4.76 3.61 -14.99
C HIS A 195 -5.05 4.97 -14.36
N LEU A 196 -4.12 5.49 -13.55
CA LEU A 196 -4.25 6.84 -13.00
C LEU A 196 -4.21 7.91 -14.10
N VAL A 197 -3.35 7.76 -15.12
CA VAL A 197 -3.37 8.62 -16.31
C VAL A 197 -4.74 8.60 -16.97
N GLU A 198 -5.35 7.42 -17.17
CA GLU A 198 -6.68 7.31 -17.79
C GLU A 198 -7.76 8.09 -17.01
N HIS A 199 -7.78 7.98 -15.67
CA HIS A 199 -8.73 8.72 -14.85
C HIS A 199 -8.55 10.24 -14.97
N LEU A 200 -7.30 10.71 -14.91
CA LEU A 200 -6.95 12.12 -14.99
C LEU A 200 -7.27 12.72 -16.36
N ARG A 201 -6.96 11.99 -17.44
CA ARG A 201 -7.26 12.44 -18.81
C ARG A 201 -8.74 12.41 -19.11
N ALA A 202 -9.49 11.45 -18.58
CA ALA A 202 -10.96 11.44 -18.68
C ALA A 202 -11.61 12.65 -17.98
N GLU A 203 -11.02 13.16 -16.89
CA GLU A 203 -11.50 14.37 -16.20
C GLU A 203 -11.03 15.68 -16.87
N GLY A 204 -9.96 15.62 -17.66
CA GLY A 204 -9.38 16.76 -18.37
C GLY A 204 -8.20 17.42 -17.66
N ALA A 205 -7.47 16.69 -16.83
CA ALA A 205 -6.22 17.16 -16.22
C ALA A 205 -5.05 17.11 -17.21
N GLU A 206 -4.10 18.05 -17.14
CA GLU A 206 -2.82 17.94 -17.84
C GLU A 206 -1.91 16.96 -17.10
N VAL A 207 -1.27 16.03 -17.81
CA VAL A 207 -0.41 15.04 -17.17
C VAL A 207 1.02 15.13 -17.69
N VAL A 208 1.99 15.13 -16.79
CA VAL A 208 3.41 14.97 -17.10
C VAL A 208 3.86 13.64 -16.53
N ILE A 209 4.44 12.77 -17.34
CA ILE A 209 4.83 11.42 -16.91
C ILE A 209 6.34 11.20 -17.00
N THR A 210 6.85 10.26 -16.22
CA THR A 210 8.17 9.68 -16.41
C THR A 210 8.16 8.22 -15.97
N ASP A 211 8.99 7.39 -16.60
CA ASP A 211 9.21 6.00 -16.23
C ASP A 211 10.60 5.60 -16.72
N VAL A 212 11.28 4.71 -15.99
CA VAL A 212 12.56 4.14 -16.41
C VAL A 212 12.43 3.27 -17.66
N ARG A 213 11.21 2.78 -17.95
CA ARG A 213 10.88 1.99 -19.13
C ARG A 213 10.32 2.88 -20.24
N GLU A 214 11.14 3.14 -21.25
CA GLU A 214 10.75 3.98 -22.40
C GLU A 214 9.51 3.46 -23.14
N ASP A 215 9.34 2.13 -23.24
CA ASP A 215 8.18 1.51 -23.87
C ASP A 215 6.87 1.80 -23.11
N ALA A 216 6.94 1.92 -21.77
CA ALA A 216 5.80 2.31 -20.96
C ALA A 216 5.40 3.77 -21.24
N VAL A 217 6.37 4.67 -21.30
CA VAL A 217 6.13 6.08 -21.65
C VAL A 217 5.52 6.20 -23.05
N ARG A 218 6.10 5.55 -24.06
CA ARG A 218 5.60 5.58 -25.45
C ARG A 218 4.16 5.11 -25.55
N ARG A 219 3.80 4.00 -24.89
CA ARG A 219 2.42 3.49 -24.87
C ARG A 219 1.40 4.52 -24.35
N ILE A 220 1.78 5.32 -23.35
CA ILE A 220 0.88 6.35 -22.82
C ILE A 220 0.75 7.53 -23.78
N LEU A 221 1.88 8.01 -24.33
CA LEU A 221 1.87 9.11 -25.29
C LEU A 221 1.10 8.75 -26.58
N ASP A 222 1.25 7.53 -27.07
CA ASP A 222 0.52 7.05 -28.26
C ASP A 222 -0.99 6.98 -28.02
N ARG A 223 -1.41 6.64 -26.79
CA ARG A 223 -2.82 6.56 -26.41
C ARG A 223 -3.43 7.92 -26.11
N HIS A 224 -2.63 8.86 -25.60
CA HIS A 224 -3.04 10.20 -25.22
C HIS A 224 -2.16 11.25 -25.94
N PRO A 225 -2.35 11.44 -27.26
CA PRO A 225 -1.51 12.34 -28.05
C PRO A 225 -1.64 13.81 -27.64
N GLU A 226 -2.72 14.16 -26.93
CA GLU A 226 -2.97 15.50 -26.39
C GLU A 226 -3.04 15.45 -24.86
N GLY A 227 -2.47 16.47 -24.22
CA GLY A 227 -2.52 16.72 -22.78
C GLY A 227 -1.81 15.70 -21.88
N VAL A 228 -1.01 14.80 -22.46
CA VAL A 228 0.06 14.08 -21.76
C VAL A 228 1.41 14.48 -22.37
N THR A 229 2.37 14.81 -21.51
CA THR A 229 3.77 15.03 -21.90
C THR A 229 4.68 14.15 -21.08
N ALA A 230 5.93 13.96 -21.51
CA ALA A 230 6.90 13.15 -20.80
C ALA A 230 8.19 13.93 -20.52
N VAL A 231 8.80 13.64 -19.38
CA VAL A 231 10.14 14.12 -19.00
C VAL A 231 11.08 12.94 -18.77
N ALA A 232 12.38 13.18 -18.94
CA ALA A 232 13.38 12.12 -18.94
C ALA A 232 13.44 11.36 -17.61
N HIS A 233 13.41 12.07 -16.47
CA HIS A 233 13.62 11.50 -15.15
C HIS A 233 12.74 12.19 -14.09
N THR A 234 12.58 11.55 -12.93
CA THR A 234 11.81 12.07 -11.79
C THR A 234 12.31 13.43 -11.29
N ASP A 235 13.62 13.69 -11.30
CA ASP A 235 14.16 15.01 -10.90
C ASP A 235 13.65 16.15 -11.80
N ALA A 236 13.53 15.91 -13.10
CA ALA A 236 12.93 16.87 -14.02
C ALA A 236 11.42 17.03 -13.78
N LEU A 237 10.73 15.94 -13.42
CA LEU A 237 9.30 15.95 -13.13
C LEU A 237 8.98 16.83 -11.92
N ILE A 238 9.65 16.62 -10.78
CA ILE A 238 9.35 17.36 -9.53
C ILE A 238 9.69 18.85 -9.62
N ARG A 239 10.57 19.24 -10.56
CA ARG A 239 10.95 20.63 -10.87
C ARG A 239 10.08 21.27 -11.95
N THR A 240 9.09 20.57 -12.49
CA THR A 240 8.22 21.10 -13.55
C THR A 240 7.42 22.31 -13.04
N GLU A 241 7.60 23.47 -13.66
CA GLU A 241 6.87 24.67 -13.25
C GLU A 241 5.34 24.50 -13.38
N GLY A 242 4.62 25.01 -12.37
CA GLY A 242 3.16 24.95 -12.33
C GLY A 242 2.60 23.55 -12.05
N LEU A 243 3.41 22.62 -11.54
CA LEU A 243 2.91 21.33 -11.08
C LEU A 243 1.93 21.55 -9.92
N ASP A 244 0.68 21.08 -10.05
CA ASP A 244 -0.30 21.16 -8.97
C ASP A 244 -0.18 19.95 -8.03
N ILE A 245 -0.05 18.76 -8.61
CA ILE A 245 -0.01 17.48 -7.89
C ILE A 245 1.19 16.66 -8.36
N TYR A 246 1.96 16.13 -7.43
CA TYR A 246 2.96 15.08 -7.67
C TYR A 246 2.46 13.72 -7.17
N ALA A 247 2.57 12.70 -8.01
CA ALA A 247 2.06 11.36 -7.79
C ALA A 247 3.18 10.31 -7.92
N PRO A 248 3.92 10.01 -6.84
CA PRO A 248 4.89 8.93 -6.84
C PRO A 248 4.16 7.57 -6.95
N CYS A 249 4.38 6.85 -8.06
CA CYS A 249 3.72 5.59 -8.37
C CYS A 249 4.73 4.46 -8.70
N ALA A 250 6.02 4.69 -8.46
CA ALA A 250 7.11 3.75 -8.76
C ALA A 250 7.66 3.06 -7.51
N LEU A 251 8.46 3.77 -6.72
CA LEU A 251 9.20 3.25 -5.57
C LEU A 251 8.86 4.03 -4.30
N GLY A 252 9.08 3.39 -3.15
CA GLY A 252 9.07 4.07 -1.85
C GLY A 252 10.30 4.97 -1.68
N GLY A 253 10.29 5.83 -0.67
CA GLY A 253 11.32 6.83 -0.41
C GLY A 253 11.42 7.91 -1.49
N ALA A 254 10.36 8.14 -2.25
CA ALA A 254 10.33 9.13 -3.32
C ALA A 254 10.31 10.59 -2.81
N LEU A 255 10.12 10.77 -1.49
CA LEU A 255 10.14 12.04 -0.78
C LEU A 255 11.21 11.93 0.30
N ASP A 256 12.28 12.70 0.15
CA ASP A 256 13.49 12.69 0.96
C ASP A 256 14.08 14.10 1.07
N ASP A 257 15.21 14.23 1.76
CA ASP A 257 15.93 15.48 2.01
C ASP A 257 16.36 16.21 0.72
N ASP A 258 16.45 15.51 -0.43
CA ASP A 258 16.88 16.08 -1.71
C ASP A 258 15.71 16.48 -2.61
N SER A 259 14.66 15.65 -2.64
CA SER A 259 13.48 15.82 -3.49
C SER A 259 12.49 16.81 -2.91
N VAL A 260 12.27 16.82 -1.58
CA VAL A 260 11.31 17.74 -0.95
C VAL A 260 11.69 19.20 -1.20
N PRO A 261 12.94 19.68 -0.99
CA PRO A 261 13.27 21.09 -1.16
C PRO A 261 12.99 21.65 -2.56
N VAL A 262 13.09 20.80 -3.58
CA VAL A 262 12.99 21.18 -5.00
C VAL A 262 11.62 20.89 -5.61
N LEU A 263 10.75 20.20 -4.88
CA LEU A 263 9.40 19.87 -5.30
C LEU A 263 8.57 21.14 -5.47
N THR A 264 8.03 21.33 -6.67
CA THR A 264 7.20 22.49 -7.07
C THR A 264 5.70 22.27 -6.83
N ALA A 265 5.27 21.01 -6.62
CA ALA A 265 3.87 20.65 -6.42
C ALA A 265 3.28 21.23 -5.13
N LYS A 266 1.96 21.43 -5.12
CA LYS A 266 1.20 21.83 -3.92
C LYS A 266 0.63 20.63 -3.16
N VAL A 267 0.45 19.51 -3.85
CA VAL A 267 -0.09 18.28 -3.30
C VAL A 267 0.83 17.12 -3.67
N VAL A 268 1.03 16.19 -2.73
CA VAL A 268 1.60 14.87 -3.00
C VAL A 268 0.54 13.81 -2.73
N CYS A 269 0.17 13.06 -3.76
CA CYS A 269 -0.80 11.97 -3.68
C CYS A 269 -0.46 10.91 -4.73
N GLY A 270 0.13 9.80 -4.31
CA GLY A 270 0.62 8.75 -5.20
C GLY A 270 0.23 7.34 -4.78
N ALA A 271 0.53 6.37 -5.65
CA ALA A 271 0.25 4.96 -5.42
C ALA A 271 1.37 4.19 -4.71
N ALA A 272 2.60 4.71 -4.71
CA ALA A 272 3.74 4.02 -4.12
C ALA A 272 3.51 3.78 -2.62
N ASN A 273 4.05 2.68 -2.10
CA ASN A 273 4.06 2.42 -0.65
C ASN A 273 5.34 3.02 -0.04
N ASN A 274 5.24 3.48 1.20
CA ASN A 274 6.33 4.09 1.96
C ASN A 274 6.92 5.30 1.22
N GLN A 275 6.08 6.25 0.81
CA GLN A 275 6.51 7.39 -0.03
C GLN A 275 7.54 8.29 0.68
N LEU A 276 7.43 8.44 1.99
CA LEU A 276 8.36 9.18 2.85
C LEU A 276 9.59 8.32 3.13
N ALA A 277 10.79 8.84 2.90
CA ALA A 277 12.04 8.11 3.11
C ALA A 277 12.35 7.82 4.58
N HIS A 278 11.94 8.73 5.48
CA HIS A 278 12.06 8.58 6.92
C HIS A 278 11.00 9.41 7.65
N PRO A 279 10.77 9.16 8.96
CA PRO A 279 9.96 10.05 9.79
C PRO A 279 10.49 11.49 9.74
N GLY A 280 9.60 12.47 9.73
CA GLY A 280 9.95 13.89 9.67
C GLY A 280 9.73 14.53 8.30
N VAL A 281 9.81 13.76 7.20
CA VAL A 281 9.57 14.29 5.84
C VAL A 281 8.16 14.87 5.70
N GLU A 282 7.16 14.30 6.39
CA GLU A 282 5.81 14.84 6.43
C GLU A 282 5.74 16.24 7.04
N LYS A 283 6.63 16.55 7.99
CA LYS A 283 6.76 17.88 8.58
C LYS A 283 7.47 18.82 7.61
N ASP A 284 8.50 18.38 6.90
CA ASP A 284 9.19 19.20 5.91
C ASP A 284 8.28 19.59 4.75
N LEU A 285 7.39 18.68 4.32
CA LEU A 285 6.32 18.97 3.36
C LEU A 285 5.34 20.01 3.92
N ALA A 286 4.89 19.83 5.17
CA ALA A 286 3.96 20.75 5.83
C ALA A 286 4.56 22.15 6.03
N ASP A 287 5.83 22.26 6.43
CA ASP A 287 6.56 23.52 6.62
C ASP A 287 6.72 24.29 5.29
N ARG A 288 6.71 23.57 4.15
CA ARG A 288 6.68 24.15 2.79
C ARG A 288 5.26 24.40 2.25
N GLY A 289 4.23 24.12 3.05
CA GLY A 289 2.83 24.26 2.64
C GLY A 289 2.38 23.26 1.57
N ILE A 290 3.08 22.12 1.45
CA ILE A 290 2.71 21.03 0.55
C ILE A 290 1.82 20.04 1.29
N LEU A 291 0.61 19.81 0.77
CA LEU A 291 -0.30 18.82 1.32
C LEU A 291 0.15 17.41 0.94
N TYR A 292 0.50 16.60 1.92
CA TYR A 292 0.72 15.16 1.73
C TYR A 292 -0.55 14.36 2.04
N ALA A 293 -1.05 13.62 1.05
CA ALA A 293 -2.11 12.64 1.25
C ALA A 293 -1.48 11.28 1.63
N PRO A 294 -1.75 10.74 2.84
CA PRO A 294 -1.08 9.53 3.32
C PRO A 294 -1.23 8.35 2.35
N ASP A 295 -0.10 7.81 1.92
CA ASP A 295 0.01 6.78 0.90
C ASP A 295 -0.84 5.53 1.19
N TYR A 296 -0.74 4.99 2.40
CA TYR A 296 -1.46 3.78 2.80
C TYR A 296 -2.98 3.96 2.87
N VAL A 297 -3.47 5.20 2.84
CA VAL A 297 -4.90 5.52 2.75
C VAL A 297 -5.31 5.60 1.29
N VAL A 298 -4.61 6.41 0.49
CA VAL A 298 -5.03 6.67 -0.90
C VAL A 298 -4.82 5.45 -1.80
N ASN A 299 -3.82 4.61 -1.52
CA ASN A 299 -3.57 3.38 -2.27
C ASN A 299 -4.31 2.14 -1.72
N ALA A 300 -5.28 2.32 -0.82
CA ALA A 300 -6.00 1.22 -0.18
C ALA A 300 -6.99 0.47 -1.11
N GLY A 301 -7.25 0.97 -2.31
CA GLY A 301 -8.17 0.33 -3.27
C GLY A 301 -7.82 -1.13 -3.57
N GLY A 302 -6.53 -1.47 -3.61
CA GLY A 302 -6.10 -2.85 -3.84
C GLY A 302 -6.43 -3.79 -2.67
N VAL A 303 -6.33 -3.31 -1.42
CA VAL A 303 -6.68 -4.14 -0.25
C VAL A 303 -8.19 -4.32 -0.11
N ILE A 304 -8.96 -3.30 -0.47
CA ILE A 304 -10.42 -3.36 -0.52
C ILE A 304 -10.88 -4.47 -1.48
N GLN A 305 -10.23 -4.57 -2.65
CA GLN A 305 -10.54 -5.59 -3.65
C GLN A 305 -10.29 -7.01 -3.14
N VAL A 306 -9.11 -7.28 -2.58
CA VAL A 306 -8.77 -8.64 -2.13
C VAL A 306 -9.53 -9.04 -0.85
N ALA A 307 -9.89 -8.08 0.01
CA ALA A 307 -10.74 -8.36 1.16
C ALA A 307 -12.14 -8.80 0.74
N ASP A 308 -12.71 -8.17 -0.29
CA ASP A 308 -14.05 -8.49 -0.79
C ASP A 308 -14.14 -9.89 -1.43
N GLU A 309 -13.03 -10.44 -1.92
CA GLU A 309 -12.96 -11.81 -2.45
C GLU A 309 -13.47 -12.84 -1.43
N LEU A 310 -13.25 -12.61 -0.13
CA LEU A 310 -13.72 -13.49 0.95
C LEU A 310 -15.25 -13.56 1.05
N HIS A 311 -15.96 -12.60 0.45
CA HIS A 311 -17.41 -12.50 0.46
C HIS A 311 -18.04 -12.81 -0.92
N GLY A 312 -17.23 -13.27 -1.88
CA GLY A 312 -17.63 -13.41 -3.28
C GLY A 312 -17.45 -12.09 -4.01
N PHE A 313 -16.31 -11.95 -4.69
CA PHE A 313 -15.87 -10.71 -5.32
C PHE A 313 -16.94 -10.04 -6.18
N ASP A 314 -17.16 -8.74 -5.95
CA ASP A 314 -18.02 -7.88 -6.75
C ASP A 314 -17.32 -6.54 -7.01
N PHE A 315 -16.96 -6.30 -8.26
CA PHE A 315 -16.21 -5.12 -8.65
C PHE A 315 -16.95 -3.81 -8.33
N GLU A 316 -18.27 -3.75 -8.50
CA GLU A 316 -19.03 -2.52 -8.24
C GLU A 316 -19.12 -2.24 -6.74
N ARG A 317 -19.27 -3.27 -5.91
CA ARG A 317 -19.20 -3.13 -4.45
C ARG A 317 -17.82 -2.65 -4.00
N CYS A 318 -16.75 -3.23 -4.53
CA CYS A 318 -15.39 -2.78 -4.25
C CYS A 318 -15.15 -1.34 -4.73
N ARG A 319 -15.66 -0.97 -5.91
CA ARG A 319 -15.55 0.38 -6.46
C ARG A 319 -16.31 1.40 -5.61
N ALA A 320 -17.52 1.06 -5.15
CA ALA A 320 -18.29 1.89 -4.23
C ALA A 320 -17.55 2.08 -2.89
N LYS A 321 -16.92 1.03 -2.36
CA LYS A 321 -16.09 1.12 -1.15
C LYS A 321 -14.83 1.96 -1.39
N ALA A 322 -14.12 1.76 -2.50
CA ALA A 322 -12.94 2.56 -2.86
C ALA A 322 -13.28 4.03 -3.11
N ALA A 323 -14.50 4.36 -3.55
CA ALA A 323 -14.95 5.74 -3.69
C ALA A 323 -14.94 6.50 -2.35
N GLN A 324 -15.17 5.80 -1.23
CA GLN A 324 -15.15 6.36 0.13
C GLN A 324 -13.75 6.82 0.56
N ILE A 325 -12.68 6.46 -0.16
CA ILE A 325 -11.33 7.00 0.08
C ILE A 325 -11.35 8.53 0.01
N PHE A 326 -12.22 9.12 -0.82
CA PHE A 326 -12.43 10.57 -0.87
C PHE A 326 -12.84 11.15 0.49
N ASP A 327 -13.91 10.61 1.09
CA ASP A 327 -14.44 11.09 2.38
C ASP A 327 -13.48 10.80 3.53
N THR A 328 -12.86 9.61 3.55
CA THR A 328 -11.82 9.26 4.53
C THR A 328 -10.66 10.23 4.47
N THR A 329 -10.19 10.57 3.27
CA THR A 329 -9.07 11.50 3.08
C THR A 329 -9.44 12.92 3.55
N LEU A 330 -10.66 13.40 3.25
CA LEU A 330 -11.14 14.68 3.78
C LEU A 330 -11.25 14.69 5.30
N ALA A 331 -11.73 13.61 5.91
CA ALA A 331 -11.83 13.50 7.36
C ALA A 331 -10.44 13.56 8.03
N ILE A 332 -9.43 12.92 7.43
CA ILE A 332 -8.03 13.02 7.88
C ILE A 332 -7.56 14.47 7.83
N PHE A 333 -7.77 15.18 6.72
CA PHE A 333 -7.33 16.56 6.60
C PHE A 333 -8.05 17.51 7.58
N ALA A 334 -9.35 17.29 7.80
CA ALA A 334 -10.10 18.04 8.80
C ALA A 334 -9.55 17.79 10.21
N ARG A 335 -9.22 16.54 10.53
CA ARG A 335 -8.63 16.17 11.84
C ARG A 335 -7.23 16.73 12.02
N ALA A 336 -6.39 16.63 10.99
CA ALA A 336 -5.04 17.18 10.97
C ALA A 336 -5.04 18.69 11.24
N LYS A 337 -5.95 19.42 10.59
CA LYS A 337 -6.15 20.86 10.81
C LYS A 337 -6.63 21.19 12.22
N LEU A 338 -7.57 20.41 12.77
CA LEU A 338 -8.09 20.62 14.12
C LEU A 338 -7.01 20.41 15.19
N ASP A 339 -6.21 19.36 15.03
CA ASP A 339 -5.19 18.95 16.00
C ASP A 339 -3.85 19.68 15.81
N GLY A 340 -3.66 20.41 14.71
CA GLY A 340 -2.41 21.11 14.40
C GLY A 340 -1.25 20.16 14.08
N ILE A 341 -1.53 19.03 13.42
CA ILE A 341 -0.55 17.99 13.09
C ILE A 341 -0.55 17.66 11.59
N PRO A 342 0.52 17.05 11.04
CA PRO A 342 0.52 16.56 9.67
C PRO A 342 -0.57 15.51 9.38
N PRO A 343 -1.09 15.41 8.14
CA PRO A 343 -2.10 14.41 7.76
C PRO A 343 -1.72 12.95 8.07
N ALA A 344 -0.44 12.59 7.92
CA ALA A 344 0.04 11.23 8.25
C ALA A 344 -0.17 10.89 9.73
N ALA A 345 0.20 11.81 10.64
CA ALA A 345 -0.01 11.64 12.07
C ALA A 345 -1.51 11.59 12.44
N ALA A 346 -2.34 12.37 11.76
CA ALA A 346 -3.79 12.32 11.95
C ALA A 346 -4.38 10.97 11.51
N ALA A 347 -3.94 10.43 10.37
CA ALA A 347 -4.37 9.12 9.89
C ALA A 347 -3.97 7.99 10.86
N ASP A 348 -2.75 8.04 11.41
CA ASP A 348 -2.28 7.07 12.39
C ASP A 348 -3.17 7.07 13.65
N ARG A 349 -3.47 8.25 14.20
CA ARG A 349 -4.35 8.39 15.36
C ARG A 349 -5.76 7.85 15.11
N ILE A 350 -6.32 8.09 13.92
CA ILE A 350 -7.65 7.58 13.55
C ILE A 350 -7.62 6.05 13.47
N ALA A 351 -6.59 5.47 12.86
CA ALA A 351 -6.43 4.02 12.77
C ALA A 351 -6.29 3.37 14.16
N GLU A 352 -5.44 3.94 15.02
CA GLU A 352 -5.22 3.49 16.39
C GLU A 352 -6.50 3.56 17.22
N GLN A 353 -7.23 4.67 17.14
CA GLN A 353 -8.52 4.83 17.82
C GLN A 353 -9.51 3.75 17.36
N ARG A 354 -9.64 3.52 16.06
CA ARG A 354 -10.54 2.48 15.51
C ARG A 354 -10.17 1.08 16.01
N MET A 355 -8.88 0.74 16.03
CA MET A 355 -8.41 -0.54 16.53
C MET A 355 -8.65 -0.70 18.04
N HIS A 356 -8.38 0.35 18.82
CA HIS A 356 -8.58 0.35 20.27
C HIS A 356 -10.06 0.19 20.66
N GLU A 357 -10.96 0.91 19.99
CA GLU A 357 -12.41 0.82 20.19
C GLU A 357 -12.92 -0.60 19.88
N ALA A 358 -12.43 -1.21 18.79
CA ALA A 358 -12.79 -2.58 18.42
C ALA A 358 -12.26 -3.64 19.41
N ALA A 359 -11.03 -3.46 19.92
CA ALA A 359 -10.47 -4.33 20.95
C ALA A 359 -11.31 -4.26 22.25
N SER A 360 -11.61 -3.03 22.69
CA SER A 360 -12.42 -2.77 23.88
C SER A 360 -13.81 -3.39 23.79
N ALA A 361 -14.48 -3.26 22.63
CA ALA A 361 -15.80 -3.85 22.39
C ALA A 361 -15.80 -5.40 22.43
N ARG A 362 -14.65 -6.03 22.16
CA ARG A 362 -14.47 -7.49 22.20
C ARG A 362 -13.96 -8.00 23.55
N GLY A 363 -13.81 -7.12 24.55
CA GLY A 363 -13.31 -7.47 25.89
C GLY A 363 -11.86 -7.94 25.89
N ARG A 364 -11.04 -7.44 24.95
CA ARG A 364 -9.61 -7.74 24.85
C ARG A 364 -8.77 -6.62 25.42
#